data_AF-A0A959YZX5-F1
#
_entry.id   AF-A0A959YZX5-F1
#
_cell.length_a   1.000
_cell.length_b   1.000
_cell.length_c   1.000
_cell.angle_alpha   90.00
_cell.angle_beta   90.00
_cell.angle_gamma   90.00
#
_symmetry.space_group_name_H-M   'P 1'
#
loop_
_entity.id
_entity.type
_entity.pdbx_description
1 polymer ?
#
loop_
_entity_poly.entity_id
_entity_poly.type
_entity_poly.pdbx_seq_one_letter_code
_entity_poly.pdbx_strand_id
1 'polypeptide(L)'
;QCTLREVEIKPVYRVGEQSKMKVMKVIPRVSRLLIKSFFIRLWRKYLFKDFHPLFIFYNYAFLALLITLPYAWKIGRAFWTGTVVNTEPLIAFLFLATSGFQALIFAMWMDMQDNERLYK
;
A
#
# COMPACT_ATOMS: atom_id res chain seq x y z
N GLN A 1 -35.83 2.57 7.40
CA GLN A 1 -34.61 1.74 7.31
C GLN A 1 -34.38 1.44 5.83
N CYS A 2 -33.41 2.09 5.19
CA CYS A 2 -33.14 1.84 3.77
C CYS A 2 -32.32 0.55 3.65
N THR A 3 -32.89 -0.49 3.08
CA THR A 3 -32.23 -1.77 2.83
C THR A 3 -31.62 -1.74 1.44
N LEU A 4 -30.29 -1.80 1.35
CA LEU A 4 -29.57 -2.03 0.09
C LEU A 4 -29.77 -3.50 -0.28
N ARG A 5 -30.21 -3.76 -1.51
CA ARG A 5 -30.34 -5.11 -2.06
C ARG A 5 -29.51 -5.18 -3.34
N GLU A 6 -28.55 -6.09 -3.38
CA GLU A 6 -27.85 -6.39 -4.63
C GLU A 6 -28.83 -7.06 -5.59
N VAL A 7 -28.96 -6.48 -6.78
CA VAL A 7 -29.79 -7.01 -7.86
C VAL A 7 -28.84 -7.56 -8.91
N GLU A 8 -28.85 -8.88 -9.08
CA GLU A 8 -28.08 -9.53 -10.14
C GLU A 8 -28.62 -9.11 -11.51
N ILE A 9 -27.86 -8.30 -12.24
CA ILE A 9 -28.16 -7.93 -13.61
C ILE A 9 -27.35 -8.84 -14.52
N LYS A 10 -28.02 -9.65 -15.34
CA LYS A 10 -27.35 -10.43 -16.38
C LYS A 10 -26.68 -9.46 -17.37
N PRO A 11 -25.36 -9.51 -17.55
CA PRO A 11 -24.73 -8.63 -18.50
C PRO A 11 -25.08 -9.08 -19.92
N VAL A 12 -25.78 -8.23 -20.66
CA VAL A 12 -26.08 -8.45 -22.08
C VAL A 12 -24.87 -8.00 -22.89
N TYR A 13 -23.88 -8.88 -23.02
CA TYR A 13 -22.78 -8.65 -23.96
C TYR A 13 -23.22 -9.13 -25.34
N ARG A 14 -23.25 -8.24 -26.34
CA ARG A 14 -23.25 -8.70 -27.73
C ARG A 14 -21.89 -9.37 -27.96
N VAL A 15 -21.90 -10.69 -28.14
CA VAL A 15 -20.70 -11.52 -28.32
C VAL A 15 -19.89 -10.92 -29.49
N GLY A 16 -18.75 -10.28 -29.19
CA GLY A 16 -17.93 -9.56 -30.17
C GLY A 16 -17.59 -8.10 -29.83
N GLU A 17 -18.16 -7.50 -28.79
CA GLU A 17 -17.78 -6.15 -28.36
C GLU A 17 -16.35 -6.11 -27.78
N GLN A 18 -15.46 -5.41 -28.49
CA GLN A 18 -14.12 -5.09 -27.99
C GLN A 18 -14.19 -3.84 -27.09
N SER A 19 -13.62 -3.94 -25.89
CA SER A 19 -13.55 -2.81 -24.96
C SER A 19 -12.82 -1.62 -25.60
N LYS A 20 -13.51 -0.48 -25.71
CA LYS A 20 -12.90 0.79 -26.18
C LYS A 20 -11.90 1.38 -25.17
N MET A 21 -11.74 0.74 -24.01
CA MET A 21 -10.87 1.23 -22.94
C MET A 21 -9.40 1.02 -23.29
N LYS A 22 -8.67 2.13 -23.47
CA LYS A 22 -7.22 2.11 -23.62
C LYS A 22 -6.56 1.90 -22.26
N VAL A 23 -6.27 0.65 -21.90
CA VAL A 23 -5.72 0.24 -20.59
C VAL A 23 -4.51 1.08 -20.18
N MET A 24 -3.52 1.22 -21.06
CA MET A 24 -2.30 2.01 -20.80
C MET A 24 -2.56 3.50 -20.52
N LYS A 25 -3.68 4.05 -21.02
CA LYS A 25 -4.08 5.45 -20.77
C LYS A 25 -4.82 5.61 -19.44
N VAL A 26 -5.48 4.55 -18.97
CA VAL A 26 -6.32 4.56 -17.77
C VAL A 26 -5.52 4.23 -16.51
N ILE A 27 -4.60 3.26 -16.58
CA ILE A 27 -3.74 2.85 -15.46
C ILE A 27 -3.16 4.06 -14.69
N PRO A 28 -2.41 4.99 -15.31
CA PRO A 28 -1.78 6.07 -14.55
C PRO A 28 -2.79 7.00 -13.87
N ARG A 29 -3.97 7.21 -14.46
CA ARG A 29 -5.01 8.07 -13.89
C ARG A 29 -5.66 7.42 -12.68
N VAL A 30 -6.00 6.13 -12.80
CA VAL A 30 -6.63 5.36 -11.72
C VAL A 30 -5.64 5.16 -10.58
N SER A 31 -4.39 4.78 -10.87
CA SER A 31 -3.35 4.66 -9.84
C SER A 31 -3.15 5.97 -9.06
N ARG A 32 -3.13 7.12 -9.73
CA ARG A 32 -3.04 8.43 -9.05
C ARG A 32 -4.24 8.70 -8.15
N LEU A 33 -5.45 8.36 -8.61
CA LEU A 33 -6.67 8.52 -7.83
C LEU A 33 -6.68 7.61 -6.60
N LEU A 34 -6.24 6.35 -6.75
CA LEU A 34 -6.14 5.40 -5.65
C LEU A 34 -5.14 5.87 -4.58
N ILE A 35 -3.95 6.32 -4.98
CA ILE A 35 -2.94 6.85 -4.05
C ILE A 35 -3.48 8.07 -3.30
N LYS A 36 -4.09 9.02 -4.01
CA LYS A 36 -4.68 10.22 -3.39
C LYS A 36 -5.77 9.85 -2.39
N SER A 37 -6.71 8.99 -2.78
CA SER A 37 -7.82 8.57 -1.93
C SER A 37 -7.35 7.76 -0.72
N PHE A 38 -6.32 6.93 -0.88
CA PHE A 38 -5.72 6.16 0.21
C PHE A 38 -5.18 7.08 1.31
N PHE A 39 -4.40 8.11 0.95
CA PHE A 39 -3.87 9.04 1.94
C PHE A 39 -4.95 9.93 2.55
N ILE A 40 -5.94 10.38 1.78
CA ILE A 40 -7.09 11.11 2.34
C ILE A 40 -7.82 10.26 3.38
N ARG A 41 -8.05 8.97 3.10
CA ARG A 41 -8.66 8.03 4.04
C ARG A 41 -7.78 7.86 5.29
N LEU A 42 -6.47 7.71 5.10
CA LEU A 42 -5.52 7.50 6.19
C LEU A 42 -5.54 8.64 7.21
N TRP A 43 -5.45 9.88 6.74
CA TRP A 43 -5.47 11.05 7.63
C TRP A 43 -6.88 11.40 8.12
N ARG A 44 -7.89 11.47 7.26
CA ARG A 44 -9.21 11.96 7.70
C ARG A 44 -9.94 10.96 8.60
N LYS A 45 -9.91 9.66 8.27
CA LYS A 45 -10.62 8.62 9.03
C LYS A 45 -9.80 8.19 10.25
N TYR A 46 -8.56 7.73 10.03
CA TYR A 46 -7.82 7.07 11.11
C TYR A 46 -7.08 8.04 12.05
N LEU A 47 -6.69 9.24 11.61
CA LEU A 47 -6.09 10.23 12.51
C LEU A 47 -7.15 11.06 13.25
N PHE A 48 -8.06 11.72 12.53
CA PHE A 48 -8.96 12.69 13.16
C PHE A 48 -10.23 12.11 13.77
N LYS A 49 -10.77 11.03 13.21
CA LYS A 49 -12.07 10.49 13.64
C LYS A 49 -11.92 9.41 14.71
N ASP A 50 -11.08 8.42 14.43
CA ASP A 50 -11.06 7.17 15.21
C ASP A 50 -9.74 6.94 15.97
N PHE A 51 -8.73 7.82 15.83
CA PHE A 51 -7.37 7.68 16.40
C PHE A 51 -6.86 6.22 16.39
N HIS A 52 -6.97 5.57 15.24
CA HIS A 52 -6.70 4.14 15.14
C HIS A 52 -5.19 3.87 15.10
N PRO A 53 -4.67 2.88 15.85
CA PRO A 53 -3.25 2.51 15.83
C PRO A 53 -2.68 2.25 14.43
N LEU A 54 -3.55 1.84 13.50
CA LEU A 54 -3.28 1.69 12.07
C LEU A 54 -2.52 2.89 11.46
N PHE A 55 -2.90 4.11 11.84
CA PHE A 55 -2.23 5.30 11.33
C PHE A 55 -0.74 5.29 11.68
N ILE A 56 -0.41 4.92 12.93
CA ILE A 56 0.97 4.87 13.42
C ILE A 56 1.76 3.80 12.66
N PHE A 57 1.20 2.61 12.48
CA PHE A 57 1.88 1.52 11.76
C PHE A 57 2.17 1.86 10.29
N TYR A 58 1.23 2.50 9.57
CA TYR A 58 1.49 2.93 8.19
C TYR A 58 2.58 4.00 8.13
N ASN A 59 2.54 5.01 9.01
CA ASN A 59 3.56 6.06 9.02
C ASN A 59 4.94 5.50 9.41
N TYR A 60 5.00 4.64 10.43
CA TYR A 60 6.23 3.95 10.80
C TYR A 60 6.78 3.10 9.64
N ALA A 61 5.93 2.30 8.98
CA ALA A 61 6.34 1.49 7.85
C ALA A 61 6.90 2.33 6.69
N PHE A 62 6.22 3.43 6.32
CA PHE A 62 6.70 4.32 5.26
C PHE A 62 8.01 5.02 5.64
N LEU A 63 8.15 5.49 6.88
CA LEU A 63 9.39 6.11 7.35
C LEU A 63 10.54 5.10 7.41
N ALA A 64 10.31 3.92 7.97
CA ALA A 64 11.32 2.86 8.05
C ALA A 64 11.79 2.42 6.65
N LEU A 65 10.85 2.22 5.71
CA LEU A 65 11.18 1.88 4.33
C LEU A 65 11.91 3.01 3.60
N LEU A 66 11.52 4.28 3.83
CA LEU A 66 12.21 5.43 3.25
C LEU A 66 13.64 5.55 3.76
N ILE A 67 13.85 5.36 5.06
CA ILE A 67 15.19 5.36 5.69
C ILE A 67 16.01 4.15 5.22
N THR A 68 15.38 3.04 4.86
CA THR A 68 16.06 1.86 4.32
C THR A 68 16.68 2.10 2.93
N LEU A 69 16.07 2.95 2.09
CA LEU A 69 16.55 3.23 0.72
C LEU A 69 18.03 3.66 0.61
N PRO A 70 18.55 4.62 1.39
CA PRO A 70 19.97 4.98 1.31
C PRO A 70 20.91 3.82 1.69
N TYR A 71 20.54 2.98 2.66
CA TYR A 71 21.32 1.78 3.00
C TYR A 71 21.27 0.76 1.87
N ALA A 72 20.09 0.54 1.28
CA ALA A 72 19.90 -0.33 0.12
C ALA A 72 20.77 0.13 -1.06
N TRP A 73 20.79 1.44 -1.33
CA TRP A 73 21.64 2.02 -2.37
C TRP A 73 23.12 1.83 -2.09
N LYS A 74 23.57 2.05 -0.84
CA LYS A 74 24.97 1.84 -0.45
C LYS A 74 25.40 0.38 -0.64
N ILE A 75 24.57 -0.57 -0.23
CA ILE A 75 24.80 -2.01 -0.40
C ILE A 75 24.81 -2.38 -1.88
N GLY A 76 23.84 -1.88 -2.66
CA GLY A 76 23.75 -2.14 -4.10
C GLY A 76 24.96 -1.62 -4.87
N ARG A 77 25.45 -0.41 -4.56
CA ARG A 77 26.70 0.11 -5.15
C ARG A 77 27.90 -0.75 -4.80
N ALA A 78 28.03 -1.14 -3.54
CA ALA A 78 29.15 -1.96 -3.09
C ALA A 78 29.16 -3.35 -3.72
N PHE A 79 27.98 -3.93 -3.96
CA PHE A 79 27.81 -5.18 -4.70
C PHE A 79 28.30 -5.04 -6.14
N TRP A 80 28.03 -3.90 -6.79
CA TRP A 80 28.49 -3.64 -8.16
C TRP A 80 30.01 -3.37 -8.25
N THR A 81 30.59 -2.71 -7.25
CA THR A 81 32.02 -2.35 -7.23
C THR A 81 32.92 -3.41 -6.59
N GLY A 82 32.37 -4.50 -6.06
CA GLY A 82 33.13 -5.56 -5.38
C GLY A 82 33.79 -5.11 -4.08
N THR A 83 33.34 -4.00 -3.49
CA THR A 83 33.89 -3.45 -2.25
C THR A 83 33.24 -4.07 -1.04
N VAL A 84 34.01 -4.39 0.00
CA VAL A 84 33.46 -4.89 1.27
C VAL A 84 32.59 -3.82 1.95
N VAL A 85 31.38 -4.21 2.34
CA VAL A 85 30.45 -3.36 3.08
C VAL A 85 30.69 -3.56 4.57
N ASN A 86 30.77 -2.47 5.33
CA ASN A 86 30.87 -2.57 6.79
C ASN A 86 29.61 -3.27 7.37
N THR A 87 29.77 -3.96 8.49
CA THR A 87 28.70 -4.76 9.10
C THR A 87 27.52 -3.90 9.60
N GLU A 88 27.79 -2.67 10.06
CA GLU A 88 26.78 -1.77 10.62
C GLU A 88 25.66 -1.38 9.63
N PRO A 89 25.95 -0.87 8.41
CA PRO A 89 24.90 -0.56 7.44
C PRO A 89 24.13 -1.80 6.96
N LEU A 90 24.73 -2.99 6.99
CA LEU A 90 24.05 -4.23 6.65
C LEU A 90 23.02 -4.61 7.73
N ILE A 91 23.41 -4.56 9.00
CA ILE A 91 22.49 -4.82 10.12
C ILE A 91 21.36 -3.78 10.14
N ALA A 92 21.69 -2.49 9.99
CA ALA A 92 20.70 -1.43 9.93
C ALA A 92 19.70 -1.63 8.77
N PHE A 93 20.19 -2.01 7.59
CA PHE A 93 19.34 -2.32 6.44
C PHE A 93 18.40 -3.49 6.74
N LEU A 94 18.94 -4.61 7.23
CA LEU A 94 18.13 -5.81 7.52
C LEU A 94 17.07 -5.50 8.57
N PHE A 95 17.44 -4.85 9.67
CA PHE A 95 16.52 -4.50 10.75
C PHE A 95 15.42 -3.53 10.29
N LEU A 96 15.77 -2.44 9.60
CA LEU A 96 14.80 -1.45 9.15
C LEU A 96 13.90 -1.99 8.03
N ALA A 97 14.46 -2.77 7.10
CA ALA A 97 13.69 -3.38 6.03
C ALA A 97 12.66 -4.38 6.60
N THR A 98 13.12 -5.33 7.43
CA THR A 98 12.25 -6.36 8.01
C THR A 98 11.17 -5.76 8.90
N SER A 99 11.54 -4.85 9.82
CA SER A 99 10.56 -4.18 10.68
C SER A 99 9.59 -3.30 9.90
N GLY A 100 10.05 -2.60 8.86
CA GLY A 100 9.21 -1.78 7.98
C GLY A 100 8.19 -2.61 7.20
N PHE A 101 8.62 -3.74 6.63
CA PHE A 101 7.72 -4.66 5.93
C PHE A 101 6.73 -5.34 6.89
N GLN A 102 7.18 -5.79 8.06
CA GLN A 102 6.30 -6.36 9.08
C GLN A 102 5.23 -5.36 9.51
N ALA A 103 5.61 -4.12 9.81
CA ALA A 103 4.67 -3.06 10.17
C ALA A 103 3.68 -2.73 9.04
N LEU A 104 4.13 -2.76 7.77
CA LEU A 104 3.26 -2.54 6.62
C LEU A 104 2.19 -3.63 6.51
N ILE A 105 2.59 -4.90 6.65
CA ILE A 105 1.67 -6.04 6.60
C ILE A 105 0.67 -5.97 7.76
N PHE A 106 1.13 -5.66 8.97
CA PHE A 106 0.24 -5.48 10.12
C PHE A 106 -0.75 -4.34 9.92
N ALA A 107 -0.29 -3.21 9.36
CA ALA A 107 -1.18 -2.11 9.02
C ALA A 107 -2.25 -2.57 8.00
N MET A 108 -1.85 -3.26 6.93
CA MET A 108 -2.80 -3.75 5.94
C MET A 108 -3.81 -4.76 6.51
N TRP A 109 -3.34 -5.63 7.41
CA TRP A 109 -4.17 -6.58 8.12
C TRP A 109 -5.24 -5.89 8.96
N MET A 110 -4.87 -4.88 9.74
CA MET A 110 -5.81 -4.09 10.54
C MET A 110 -6.81 -3.32 9.67
N ASP A 111 -6.39 -2.77 8.51
CA ASP A 111 -7.32 -2.11 7.57
C ASP A 111 -8.34 -3.10 7.02
N MET A 112 -7.92 -4.34 6.76
CA MET A 112 -8.82 -5.41 6.31
C MET A 112 -9.85 -5.78 7.39
N GLN A 113 -9.41 -5.96 8.64
CA GLN A 113 -10.31 -6.26 9.77
C GLN A 113 -11.35 -5.15 10.00
N ASP A 114 -10.95 -3.88 9.92
CA ASP A 114 -11.90 -2.76 10.07
C ASP A 114 -12.95 -2.70 8.94
N ASN A 115 -12.58 -3.17 7.74
CA ASN A 115 -13.48 -3.21 6.59
C ASN A 115 -14.37 -4.46 6.53
N GLU A 116 -14.09 -5.50 7.33
CA GLU A 116 -14.90 -6.73 7.38
C GLU A 116 -16.37 -6.44 7.71
N ARG A 117 -16.64 -5.39 8.48
CA ARG A 117 -18.01 -4.93 8.81
C ARG A 117 -18.85 -4.52 7.59
N LEU A 118 -18.24 -4.24 6.44
CA LEU A 118 -18.94 -3.83 5.22
C LEU A 118 -19.48 -5.02 4.41
N TYR A 119 -18.97 -6.22 4.69
CA TYR A 119 -19.39 -7.46 4.03
C TYR A 119 -20.49 -8.20 4.81
N LYS A 120 -20.95 -7.64 5.93
CA LYS A 120 -22.09 -8.11 6.73
C LYS A 120 -23.31 -7.24 6.43
#